data_AF-J3I727-F1
#
_entry.id   AF-J3I727-F1
#
_cell.length_a   1.000
_cell.length_b   1.000
_cell.length_c   1.000
_cell.angle_alpha   90.00
_cell.angle_beta   90.00
_cell.angle_gamma   90.00
#
_symmetry.space_group_name_H-M   'P 1'
#
loop_
_entity.id
_entity.type
_entity.pdbx_description
1 polymer ?
#
loop_
_entity_poly.entity_id
_entity_poly.type
_entity_poly.pdbx_seq_one_letter_code
_entity_poly.pdbx_strand_id
1 'polypeptide(L)' 'MGLNKPEQDLKRDLQGVASDLKWSAVELKRIAERLSLAGNEIDAQAIHHLITIFKAGEARLNARSVEISAKNPESIA' A
#
# COMPACT_ATOMS: atom_id res chain seq x y z
N MET A 1 21.17 -2.57 18.22
CA MET A 1 20.40 -1.42 18.75
C MET A 1 19.19 -1.21 17.84
N GLY A 2 18.03 -0.87 18.40
CA GLY A 2 16.77 -0.76 17.66
C GLY A 2 16.60 0.59 16.95
N LEU A 3 15.56 0.70 16.13
CA LEU A 3 15.17 1.94 15.45
C LEU A 3 15.01 3.09 16.46
N ASN A 4 15.46 4.30 16.10
CA ASN A 4 15.17 5.49 16.89
C ASN A 4 13.69 5.89 16.76
N LYS A 5 13.20 6.78 17.64
CA LYS A 5 11.78 7.14 17.70
C LYS A 5 11.24 7.68 16.35
N PRO A 6 11.92 8.62 15.65
CA PRO A 6 11.53 9.05 14.31
C PRO A 6 11.43 7.92 13.28
N GLU A 7 12.38 6.99 13.28
CA GLU A 7 12.36 5.84 12.36
C GLU A 7 11.23 4.85 12.66
N GLN A 8 10.92 4.64 13.95
CA GLN A 8 9.79 3.82 14.37
C GLN A 8 8.47 4.44 13.93
N ASP A 9 8.32 5.76 14.09
CA ASP A 9 7.11 6.49 13.69
C ASP A 9 6.96 6.48 12.17
N LEU A 10 8.03 6.77 11.42
CA LEU A 10 8.02 6.68 9.96
C LEU A 10 7.67 5.28 9.47
N LYS A 11 8.24 4.24 10.09
CA LYS A 11 7.92 2.84 9.76
C LYS A 11 6.43 2.56 9.98
N ARG A 12 5.88 2.97 11.12
CA ARG A 12 4.47 2.78 11.45
C ARG A 12 3.56 3.49 10.45
N ASP A 13 3.90 4.73 10.08
CA ASP A 13 3.10 5.52 9.16
C ASP A 13 3.10 4.91 7.74
N LEU A 14 4.26 4.43 7.26
CA LEU A 14 4.34 3.71 5.99
C LEU A 14 3.49 2.43 5.97
N GLN A 15 3.51 1.67 7.07
CA GLN A 15 2.68 0.48 7.23
C GLN A 15 1.19 0.81 7.35
N GLY A 16 0.85 1.94 7.98
CA GLY A 16 -0.51 2.47 8.04
C GLY A 16 -1.05 2.78 6.66
N VAL A 17 -0.34 3.60 5.89
CA VAL A 17 -0.75 3.96 4.51
C VAL A 17 -0.80 2.72 3.60
N ALA A 18 0.13 1.76 3.75
CA ALA A 18 0.06 0.50 3.01
C ALA A 18 -1.23 -0.28 3.32
N SER A 19 -1.66 -0.30 4.58
CA SER A 19 -2.90 -0.94 5.01
C SER A 19 -4.13 -0.22 4.46
N ASP A 20 -4.11 1.10 4.40
CA ASP A 20 -5.20 1.91 3.82
C ASP A 20 -5.34 1.65 2.31
N LEU A 21 -4.22 1.55 1.58
CA LEU A 21 -4.22 1.19 0.16
C LEU A 21 -4.79 -0.20 -0.07
N LYS A 22 -4.42 -1.17 0.78
CA LYS A 22 -4.94 -2.54 0.72
C LYS A 22 -6.46 -2.57 0.92
N TRP A 23 -6.97 -1.89 1.95
CA TRP A 23 -8.41 -1.84 2.21
C TRP A 23 -9.17 -1.11 1.10
N SER A 24 -8.61 0.00 0.61
CA SER A 24 -9.21 0.72 -0.52
C SER A 24 -9.30 -0.16 -1.77
N ALA A 25 -8.29 -0.99 -2.06
CA ALA A 25 -8.33 -1.94 -3.17
C ALA A 25 -9.42 -3.01 -3.00
N VAL A 26 -9.71 -3.44 -1.76
CA VAL A 26 -10.81 -4.38 -1.46
C VAL A 26 -12.18 -3.74 -1.73
N GLU A 27 -12.39 -2.51 -1.28
CA GLU A 27 -13.65 -1.81 -1.52
C GLU A 27 -13.84 -1.44 -3.00
N LEU A 28 -12.77 -1.01 -3.68
CA LEU A 28 -12.79 -0.77 -5.12
C LEU A 28 -13.16 -2.03 -5.92
N LYS A 29 -12.75 -3.22 -5.47
CA LYS A 29 -13.14 -4.47 -6.14
C LYS A 29 -14.66 -4.67 -6.13
N ARG A 30 -15.32 -4.40 -4.99
CA ARG A 30 -16.78 -4.47 -4.88
C ARG A 30 -17.47 -3.44 -5.78
N ILE A 31 -16.87 -2.27 -5.95
CA ILE A 31 -17.38 -1.24 -6.88
C ILE A 31 -17.25 -1.70 -8.33
N ALA A 32 -16.09 -2.24 -8.73
CA ALA A 32 -15.89 -2.78 -10.08
C ALA A 32 -16.89 -3.90 -10.41
N GLU A 33 -17.13 -4.82 -9.47
CA GLU A 33 -18.12 -5.88 -9.62
C GLU A 33 -19.54 -5.31 -9.85
N ARG A 34 -19.93 -4.28 -9.09
CA ARG A 34 -21.23 -3.61 -9.28
C ARG A 34 -21.34 -2.89 -10.62
N LEU A 35 -20.26 -2.27 -11.10
CA LEU A 35 -20.21 -1.61 -12.41
C LEU A 35 -20.36 -2.62 -13.55
N SER A 36 -19.67 -3.76 -13.46
CA SER A 36 -19.78 -4.83 -14.45
C SER A 36 -21.20 -5.43 -14.48
N LEU A 37 -21.80 -5.68 -13.31
CA LEU A 37 -23.20 -6.12 -13.22
C LEU A 37 -24.20 -5.11 -13.79
N ALA A 38 -23.86 -3.82 -13.80
CA ALA A 38 -24.66 -2.78 -14.43
C ALA A 38 -24.38 -2.60 -15.94
N GLY A 39 -23.51 -3.43 -16.53
CA GLY A 39 -23.09 -3.34 -17.93
C GLY A 39 -22.08 -2.22 -18.21
N ASN A 40 -21.53 -1.58 -17.17
CA ASN A 40 -20.54 -0.52 -17.30
C ASN A 40 -19.11 -1.08 -17.22
N GLU A 41 -18.73 -1.78 -18.28
CA GLU A 41 -17.46 -2.51 -18.32
C GLU A 41 -16.24 -1.59 -18.43
N ILE A 42 -16.40 -0.42 -19.06
CA ILE A 42 -15.33 0.58 -19.20
C ILE A 42 -14.94 1.11 -17.82
N ASP A 43 -15.91 1.51 -17.00
CA ASP A 43 -15.61 2.01 -15.66
C ASP A 43 -15.12 0.88 -14.75
N ALA A 44 -15.66 -0.35 -14.87
CA ALA A 44 -15.16 -1.51 -14.14
C ALA A 44 -13.66 -1.76 -14.42
N GLN A 45 -13.26 -1.68 -15.70
CA GLN A 45 -11.86 -1.82 -16.11
C GLN A 45 -10.98 -0.68 -15.58
N ALA A 46 -11.48 0.55 -15.55
CA ALA A 46 -10.77 1.69 -14.95
C ALA A 46 -10.54 1.47 -13.45
N ILE A 47 -11.54 0.95 -12.71
CA ILE A 47 -11.37 0.60 -11.30
C ILE A 47 -10.36 -0.54 -11.12
N HIS A 48 -10.34 -1.55 -11.99
CA HIS A 48 -9.32 -2.60 -11.96
C HIS A 48 -7.90 -2.08 -12.16
N HIS A 49 -7.73 -1.06 -13.01
CA HIS A 49 -6.45 -0.37 -13.15
C HIS A 49 -6.04 0.34 -11.85
N LEU A 50 -6.96 1.05 -11.19
CA LEU A 50 -6.70 1.69 -9.89
C LEU A 50 -6.34 0.68 -8.80
N ILE A 51 -7.02 -0.46 -8.74
CA ILE A 51 -6.68 -1.57 -7.83
C ILE A 51 -5.23 -2.03 -8.04
N THR A 52 -4.78 -2.11 -9.29
CA THR A 52 -3.41 -2.51 -9.63
C THR A 52 -2.39 -1.48 -9.13
N ILE A 53 -2.68 -0.18 -9.31
CA ILE A 53 -1.86 0.91 -8.78
C ILE A 53 -1.79 0.84 -7.24
N PHE A 54 -2.91 0.59 -6.56
CA PHE A 54 -2.97 0.55 -5.10
C PHE A 54 -2.16 -0.61 -4.53
N LYS A 55 -2.26 -1.80 -5.14
CA LYS A 55 -1.43 -2.96 -4.75
C LYS A 55 0.06 -2.71 -4.98
N ALA A 56 0.42 -2.04 -6.08
CA ALA A 56 1.82 -1.66 -6.32
C ALA A 56 2.31 -0.62 -5.30
N GLY A 57 1.45 0.33 -4.92
CA GLY A 57 1.72 1.30 -3.86
C GLY A 57 1.93 0.64 -2.50
N GLU A 58 1.01 -0.25 -2.10
CA GLU A 58 1.11 -1.07 -0.88
C GLU A 58 2.45 -1.82 -0.82
N ALA A 59 2.80 -2.53 -1.90
CA ALA A 59 4.04 -3.29 -1.97
C ALA A 59 5.29 -2.41 -1.81
N ARG A 60 5.30 -1.24 -2.47
CA ARG A 60 6.40 -0.26 -2.35
C ARG A 60 6.54 0.28 -0.93
N LEU A 61 5.44 0.63 -0.28
CA LEU A 61 5.46 1.16 1.09
C LEU A 61 5.91 0.10 2.11
N ASN A 62 5.45 -1.14 1.94
CA ASN A 62 5.91 -2.27 2.75
C ASN A 62 7.41 -2.52 2.58
N ALA A 63 7.92 -2.48 1.34
CA ALA A 63 9.36 -2.59 1.07
C ALA A 63 10.17 -1.48 1.75
N ARG A 64 9.71 -0.21 1.66
CA ARG A 64 10.37 0.92 2.35
C ARG A 64 10.38 0.77 3.88
N SER A 65 9.30 0.25 4.47
CA SER A 65 9.24 -0.06 5.92
C SER A 65 10.28 -1.13 6.33
N VAL A 66 10.50 -2.13 5.47
CA VAL A 66 11.56 -3.13 5.67
C VAL A 66 12.95 -2.49 5.54
N GLU A 67 13.17 -1.64 4.53
CA GLU A 67 14.43 -0.91 4.34
C GLU A 67 14.80 -0.05 5.55
N ILE A 68 13.84 0.64 6.18
CA ILE A 68 14.09 1.40 7.42
C ILE A 68 14.62 0.48 8.53
N SER A 69 14.06 -0.73 8.62
CA SER A 69 14.51 -1.74 9.58
C SER A 69 15.91 -2.28 9.25
N ALA A 70 16.26 -2.32 7.95
CA ALA A 70 17.51 -2.85 7.43
C ALA A 70 18.63 -1.82 7.27
N LYS A 71 18.36 -0.51 7.34
CA LYS A 71 19.37 0.57 7.25
C LYS A 71 20.04 0.88 8.60
N ASN A 72 19.53 0.30 9.69
CA ASN A 72 20.06 0.44 11.04
C ASN A 72 21.17 -0.56 11.50
N PRO A 73 21.81 -1.40 10.65
CA PRO A 73 22.98 -2.19 11.05
C PRO A 73 24.34 -1.50 10.80
N GLU A 74 24.42 -0.37 10.06
CA GLU A 74 25.72 0.19 9.63
C GLU A 74 25.95 1.69 9.90
N SER A 75 25.13 2.38 10.71
CA SER A 75 25.45 3.76 11.13
C SER A 75 26.55 3.85 12.22
N ILE A 76 27.37 2.80 12.39
CA ILE A 76 28.55 2.77 13.26
C ILE A 76 29.72 2.17 12.49
N ALA A 77 30.40 3.00 11.71
CA ALA A 77 31.81 2.88 11.37
C ALA A 77 32.37 4.29 11.11
#